data_AF-A0A7Y1FC25-F1
#
_entry.id   AF-A0A7Y1FC25-F1
#
_cell.length_a   1.000
_cell.length_b   1.000
_cell.length_c   1.000
_cell.angle_alpha   90.00
_cell.angle_beta   90.00
_cell.angle_gamma   90.00
#
_symmetry.space_group_name_H-M   'P 1'
#
loop_
_entity.id
_entity.type
_entity.pdbx_description
1 polymer ?
#
loop_
_entity_poly.entity_id
_entity_poly.type
_entity_poly.pdbx_seq_one_letter_code
_entity_poly.pdbx_strand_id
1 'polypeptide(L)'
;MDSTSTSASAASPQPQLAYSGEDQKANSAYRAASDPVRQAAHAAPITANVPFMYNNTHGPSRVEIGSVEAGPVTYGSDSDLQRRARQSDAAPADSYFQSAPSREQVRAKAEGRQGSIDFGGPSSPSAPTKVDPSRGYHDGNVSITRERGTSSRAQRNHETLRIKTGNGDDSIHIEESRDGGLLAQVNGKSYDIQHHENPAIKQGVVVETGGGNDGVSIGYGGSRETFIYAGAGNDTVYAGSGKTNVFGGEGSDVINLGSGESYAEGNDGNDFITGGSGNAVIYGGKGSDELRAGGGPDTKTNYVDGGEDNDLIYGGRGHNILHGGPGDDHIVGGDSNTIYTGRGRDTVQTTNENDRVFGRRGVDDLSQLRSQSGFREVAPLDVGHRGIKVEGSPEFRQRVNDDLEFLRGSPVGQRVLAKIDSLEAPVKIRQGADGSFYDYSDPGLGVTRSDEGRRADYGDGFVKDGVAGIPATDPVLTYQPNFIVPGDQRPPIVVLQHELAHAINFGEGSALTGTTFSGTKMVGYDSNGRPRFMPVYEDNFERQAVGLFTSHAPYKFDPNLPASTSNVWPFTENALLYELGLPLRQRYT
;
A
#
# COMPACT_ATOMS: atom_id res chain seq x y z
N MET A 1 -8.98 -27.09 -58.25
CA MET A 1 -10.37 -27.29 -57.80
C MET A 1 -10.29 -27.78 -56.38
N ASP A 2 -10.70 -26.90 -55.47
CA ASP A 2 -10.62 -26.98 -54.02
C ASP A 2 -11.38 -28.15 -53.40
N SER A 3 -10.90 -28.60 -52.23
CA SER A 3 -11.67 -28.50 -50.98
C SER A 3 -10.90 -29.11 -49.81
N THR A 4 -10.20 -28.25 -49.06
CA THR A 4 -9.77 -28.55 -47.69
C THR A 4 -10.79 -27.94 -46.72
N SER A 5 -11.47 -28.80 -45.95
CA SER A 5 -12.40 -28.39 -44.91
C SER A 5 -11.64 -27.97 -43.65
N THR A 6 -11.62 -26.67 -43.37
CA THR A 6 -11.21 -26.12 -42.07
C THR A 6 -12.42 -26.02 -41.14
N SER A 7 -12.35 -26.73 -40.02
CA SER A 7 -13.27 -26.60 -38.90
C SER A 7 -13.00 -25.29 -38.16
N ALA A 8 -13.89 -24.31 -38.29
CA ALA A 8 -13.88 -23.12 -37.46
C ALA A 8 -14.37 -23.47 -36.05
N SER A 9 -13.47 -23.37 -35.07
CA SER A 9 -13.80 -23.32 -33.65
C SER A 9 -14.50 -21.99 -33.36
N ALA A 10 -15.81 -22.03 -33.15
CA ALA A 10 -16.58 -20.88 -32.68
C ALA A 10 -16.12 -20.50 -31.26
N ALA A 11 -15.50 -19.33 -31.12
CA ALA A 11 -15.25 -18.72 -29.82
C ALA A 11 -16.60 -18.36 -29.17
N SER A 12 -16.81 -18.81 -27.94
CA SER A 12 -17.96 -18.41 -27.12
C SER A 12 -17.97 -16.88 -26.93
N PRO A 13 -19.11 -16.20 -27.07
CA PRO A 13 -19.20 -14.76 -26.83
C PRO A 13 -18.96 -14.46 -25.34
N GLN A 14 -17.94 -13.65 -25.07
CA GLN A 14 -17.66 -13.07 -23.75
C GLN A 14 -18.89 -12.25 -23.29
N PRO A 15 -19.31 -12.32 -22.02
CA PRO A 15 -20.40 -11.51 -21.51
C PRO A 15 -20.03 -10.03 -21.62
N GLN A 16 -20.77 -9.26 -22.41
CA GLN A 16 -20.71 -7.80 -22.37
C GLN A 16 -21.20 -7.34 -20.99
N LEU A 17 -20.27 -6.98 -20.10
CA LEU A 17 -20.58 -6.37 -18.80
C LEU A 17 -21.20 -4.99 -19.03
N ALA A 18 -22.54 -4.93 -19.07
CA ALA A 18 -23.28 -3.69 -19.16
C ALA A 18 -22.89 -2.73 -18.02
N TYR A 19 -22.77 -1.44 -18.31
CA TYR A 19 -22.55 -0.40 -17.30
C TYR A 19 -23.76 -0.34 -16.35
N SER A 20 -23.54 -0.41 -15.05
CA SER A 20 -24.59 -0.35 -14.04
C SER A 20 -25.22 1.05 -13.99
N GLY A 21 -26.42 1.18 -13.40
CA GLY A 21 -27.04 2.48 -13.15
C GLY A 21 -26.28 3.34 -12.13
N GLU A 22 -25.45 2.73 -11.28
CA GLU A 22 -24.53 3.44 -10.39
C GLU A 22 -23.30 3.95 -11.15
N ASP A 23 -22.80 3.19 -12.14
CA ASP A 23 -21.69 3.60 -13.01
C ASP A 23 -22.04 4.86 -13.80
N GLN A 24 -23.29 4.99 -14.25
CA GLN A 24 -23.76 6.19 -14.95
C GLN A 24 -23.91 7.40 -14.00
N LYS A 25 -24.33 7.19 -12.74
CA LYS A 25 -24.38 8.26 -11.73
C LYS A 25 -22.99 8.68 -11.27
N ALA A 26 -22.06 7.74 -11.09
CA ALA A 26 -20.66 8.01 -10.80
C ALA A 26 -20.00 8.75 -11.98
N ASN A 27 -20.22 8.31 -13.22
CA ASN A 27 -19.73 8.99 -14.42
C ASN A 27 -20.34 10.41 -14.59
N SER A 28 -21.60 10.62 -14.22
CA SER A 28 -22.27 11.94 -14.25
C SER A 28 -21.79 12.87 -13.12
N ALA A 29 -21.67 12.35 -11.90
CA ALA A 29 -21.11 13.05 -10.75
C ALA A 29 -19.62 13.37 -10.96
N TYR A 30 -18.89 12.50 -11.68
CA TYR A 30 -17.49 12.67 -12.03
C TYR A 30 -17.29 13.66 -13.16
N ARG A 31 -18.09 13.64 -14.24
CA ARG A 31 -18.12 14.74 -15.23
C ARG A 31 -18.43 16.09 -14.58
N ALA A 32 -19.20 16.10 -13.49
CA ALA A 32 -19.44 17.29 -12.69
C ALA A 32 -18.31 17.61 -11.69
N ALA A 33 -17.53 16.63 -11.21
CA ALA A 33 -16.40 16.82 -10.30
C ALA A 33 -15.06 17.09 -11.02
N SER A 34 -14.98 16.76 -12.31
CA SER A 34 -13.89 17.12 -13.23
C SER A 34 -14.14 18.49 -13.90
N ASP A 35 -15.25 19.15 -13.58
CA ASP A 35 -15.49 20.56 -13.89
C ASP A 35 -14.59 21.43 -12.99
N PRO A 36 -13.63 22.20 -13.55
CA PRO A 36 -12.73 23.06 -12.79
C PRO A 36 -13.45 24.04 -11.85
N VAL A 37 -14.70 24.41 -12.16
CA VAL A 37 -15.52 25.34 -11.36
C VAL A 37 -16.04 24.70 -10.07
N ARG A 38 -16.27 23.38 -10.04
CA ARG A 38 -16.76 22.66 -8.86
C ARG A 38 -15.66 22.11 -7.95
N GLN A 39 -14.46 21.88 -8.49
CA GLN A 39 -13.28 21.49 -7.71
C GLN A 39 -12.90 22.54 -6.65
N ALA A 40 -13.18 23.82 -6.90
CA ALA A 40 -12.97 24.90 -5.93
C ALA A 40 -13.96 24.89 -4.74
N ALA A 41 -15.11 24.23 -4.87
CA ALA A 41 -16.21 24.29 -3.89
C ALA A 41 -16.14 23.20 -2.80
N HIS A 42 -15.33 22.16 -2.99
CA HIS A 42 -15.15 21.05 -2.04
C HIS A 42 -13.75 21.04 -1.37
N ALA A 43 -13.02 22.15 -1.48
CA ALA A 43 -11.69 22.27 -0.90
C ALA A 43 -11.72 22.29 0.64
N ALA A 44 -11.07 21.32 1.27
CA ALA A 44 -10.50 21.53 2.60
C ALA A 44 -9.23 22.41 2.44
N PRO A 45 -8.97 23.36 3.35
CA PRO A 45 -7.76 24.16 3.30
C PRO A 45 -6.52 23.27 3.44
N ILE A 46 -5.65 23.32 2.43
CA ILE A 46 -4.33 22.70 2.47
C ILE A 46 -3.45 23.54 3.41
N THR A 47 -3.33 23.13 4.68
CA THR A 47 -2.20 23.52 5.54
C THR A 47 -1.29 22.32 5.75
N ALA A 48 -0.61 21.90 4.69
CA ALA A 48 0.66 21.20 4.80
C ALA A 48 1.42 21.39 3.48
N ASN A 49 2.41 22.28 3.50
CA ASN A 49 3.48 22.27 2.51
C ASN A 49 4.28 20.97 2.72
N VAL A 50 3.88 19.89 2.07
CA VAL A 50 4.69 18.68 1.96
C VAL A 50 5.47 18.76 0.65
N PRO A 51 6.81 18.76 0.66
CA PRO A 51 7.60 18.76 -0.55
C PRO A 51 7.47 17.40 -1.26
N PHE A 52 6.79 17.44 -2.41
CA PHE A 52 6.67 16.40 -3.42
C PHE A 52 8.03 15.78 -3.79
N MET A 53 8.16 14.46 -3.62
CA MET A 53 9.20 13.64 -4.25
C MET A 53 8.57 12.57 -5.14
N TYR A 54 8.06 13.01 -6.29
CA TYR A 54 8.40 12.38 -7.57
C TYR A 54 9.00 13.48 -8.43
N ASN A 55 10.32 13.49 -8.53
CA ASN A 55 10.98 14.27 -9.57
C ASN A 55 12.16 13.48 -10.10
N ASN A 56 12.05 13.03 -11.34
CA ASN A 56 13.20 13.01 -12.21
C ASN A 56 13.62 14.47 -12.46
N THR A 57 14.38 15.03 -11.50
CA THR A 57 15.39 16.12 -11.61
C THR A 57 15.67 16.77 -10.24
N HIS A 58 16.95 17.09 -10.00
CA HIS A 58 17.54 17.40 -8.68
C HIS A 58 17.37 18.86 -8.19
N GLY A 59 17.37 19.06 -6.85
CA GLY A 59 17.87 20.30 -6.21
C GLY A 59 17.16 20.74 -4.91
N PRO A 60 17.86 20.94 -3.77
CA PRO A 60 17.24 21.14 -2.44
C PRO A 60 17.02 22.62 -2.09
N SER A 61 16.09 22.89 -1.16
CA SER A 61 16.02 24.17 -0.44
C SER A 61 15.58 23.94 1.01
N ARG A 62 16.41 24.43 1.95
CA ARG A 62 16.24 24.45 3.41
C ARG A 62 15.15 25.44 3.84
N VAL A 63 14.41 25.11 4.90
CA VAL A 63 13.80 26.08 5.82
C VAL A 63 13.99 25.58 7.26
N GLU A 64 14.57 26.42 8.11
CA GLU A 64 14.68 26.25 9.57
C GLU A 64 13.33 26.55 10.24
N ILE A 65 12.92 25.75 11.22
CA ILE A 65 11.86 26.14 12.16
C ILE A 65 12.34 25.85 13.58
N GLY A 66 12.19 26.85 14.44
CA GLY A 66 12.66 26.91 15.81
C GLY A 66 11.96 25.95 16.76
N SER A 67 12.71 25.68 17.83
CA SER A 67 12.42 24.89 19.02
C SER A 67 11.06 25.16 19.66
N VAL A 68 10.30 24.09 19.92
CA VAL A 68 9.34 24.03 21.03
C VAL A 68 9.60 22.72 21.78
N GLU A 69 9.82 22.85 23.09
CA GLU A 69 10.23 21.80 24.02
C GLU A 69 9.23 20.64 24.09
N ALA A 70 9.75 19.41 24.02
CA ALA A 70 9.02 18.17 24.21
C ALA A 70 8.71 17.95 25.69
N GLY A 71 7.42 17.93 26.04
CA GLY A 71 6.92 17.30 27.26
C GLY A 71 6.73 15.79 27.05
N PRO A 72 6.70 14.99 28.13
CA PRO A 72 6.64 13.53 28.03
C PRO A 72 5.33 13.07 27.36
N VAL A 73 5.46 12.27 26.30
CA VAL A 73 4.34 11.62 25.61
C VAL A 73 3.83 10.48 26.49
N THR A 74 2.65 10.66 27.07
CA THR A 74 1.92 9.61 27.77
C THR A 74 1.26 8.68 26.76
N TYR A 75 1.61 7.38 26.80
CA TYR A 75 0.87 6.32 26.12
C TYR A 75 -0.62 6.44 26.44
N GLY A 76 -1.44 6.64 25.41
CA GLY A 76 -2.89 6.80 25.56
C GLY A 76 -3.51 5.56 26.19
N SER A 77 -3.92 5.68 27.44
CA SER A 77 -4.72 4.67 28.14
C SER A 77 -6.10 4.51 27.49
N ASP A 78 -6.68 3.32 27.56
CA ASP A 78 -8.07 2.91 27.20
C ASP A 78 -9.22 3.81 27.71
N SER A 79 -8.93 4.88 28.45
CA SER A 79 -9.92 5.65 29.21
C SER A 79 -10.76 6.63 28.37
N ASP A 80 -10.40 6.90 27.12
CA ASP A 80 -11.15 7.85 26.28
C ASP A 80 -12.33 7.22 25.52
N LEU A 81 -12.31 5.90 25.29
CA LEU A 81 -13.45 5.15 24.75
C LEU A 81 -14.60 5.09 25.78
N GLN A 82 -14.28 4.95 27.07
CA GLN A 82 -15.28 4.86 28.14
C GLN A 82 -15.96 6.20 28.45
N ARG A 83 -15.33 7.34 28.12
CA ARG A 83 -15.83 8.66 28.51
C ARG A 83 -16.90 9.20 27.56
N ARG A 84 -16.83 8.88 26.27
CA ARG A 84 -17.81 9.31 25.26
C ARG A 84 -19.02 8.38 25.14
N ALA A 85 -18.86 7.09 25.44
CA ALA A 85 -19.98 6.14 25.53
C ALA A 85 -21.01 6.49 26.64
N ARG A 86 -20.63 7.34 27.61
CA ARG A 86 -21.54 7.83 28.66
C ARG A 86 -22.33 9.09 28.28
N GLN A 87 -22.04 9.73 27.15
CA GLN A 87 -22.64 11.01 26.76
C GLN A 87 -23.63 10.93 25.58
N SER A 88 -23.75 9.78 24.90
CA SER A 88 -24.83 9.54 23.96
C SER A 88 -25.96 8.77 24.64
N ASP A 89 -27.15 9.37 24.69
CA ASP A 89 -28.40 8.84 25.28
C ASP A 89 -28.97 7.60 24.56
N ALA A 90 -28.14 6.63 24.18
CA ALA A 90 -28.57 5.33 23.68
C ALA A 90 -28.68 4.36 24.87
N ALA A 91 -29.92 4.02 25.25
CA ALA A 91 -30.24 3.01 26.24
C ALA A 91 -29.68 1.62 25.86
N PRO A 92 -29.43 0.74 26.84
CA PRO A 92 -28.32 -0.22 26.81
C PRO A 92 -28.70 -1.52 26.10
N ALA A 93 -27.97 -1.84 25.04
CA ALA A 93 -27.81 -3.22 24.59
C ALA A 93 -26.59 -3.84 25.32
N ASP A 94 -26.74 -3.95 26.64
CA ASP A 94 -25.84 -4.73 27.50
C ASP A 94 -26.05 -6.22 27.23
N SER A 95 -25.21 -6.81 26.36
CA SER A 95 -24.74 -8.20 26.54
C SER A 95 -23.60 -8.65 25.61
N TYR A 96 -23.12 -7.84 24.64
CA TYR A 96 -22.05 -8.29 23.71
C TYR A 96 -20.77 -7.44 23.70
N PHE A 97 -20.70 -6.33 24.44
CA PHE A 97 -19.42 -5.76 24.90
C PHE A 97 -18.84 -6.58 26.06
N GLN A 98 -18.88 -7.92 25.95
CA GLN A 98 -18.05 -8.78 26.78
C GLN A 98 -16.61 -8.56 26.33
N SER A 99 -15.95 -7.64 27.04
CA SER A 99 -14.52 -7.44 27.14
C SER A 99 -13.75 -7.64 25.82
N ALA A 100 -13.28 -6.52 25.24
CA ALA A 100 -11.96 -6.55 24.62
C ALA A 100 -11.04 -7.43 25.49
N PRO A 101 -10.34 -8.41 24.92
CA PRO A 101 -9.47 -9.26 25.71
C PRO A 101 -8.57 -8.35 26.53
N SER A 102 -8.63 -8.49 27.85
CA SER A 102 -7.74 -7.81 28.77
C SER A 102 -6.30 -7.99 28.28
N ARG A 103 -5.40 -7.10 28.69
CA ARG A 103 -3.95 -7.31 28.46
C ARG A 103 -3.51 -8.73 28.84
N GLU A 104 -4.15 -9.34 29.84
CA GLU A 104 -3.93 -10.74 30.24
C GLU A 104 -4.53 -11.77 29.28
N GLN A 105 -5.64 -11.48 28.60
CA GLN A 105 -6.23 -12.38 27.59
C GLN A 105 -5.51 -12.31 26.24
N VAL A 106 -5.02 -11.13 25.84
CA VAL A 106 -4.10 -11.00 24.67
C VAL A 106 -2.78 -11.70 24.98
N ARG A 107 -2.27 -11.54 26.20
CA ARG A 107 -1.09 -12.26 26.69
C ARG A 107 -1.31 -13.77 26.80
N ALA A 108 -2.48 -14.23 27.26
CA ALA A 108 -2.79 -15.66 27.37
C ALA A 108 -3.02 -16.35 26.00
N LYS A 109 -3.52 -15.63 24.99
CA LYS A 109 -3.60 -16.12 23.60
C LYS A 109 -2.21 -16.16 22.93
N ALA A 110 -1.35 -15.18 23.23
CA ALA A 110 0.06 -15.20 22.84
C ALA A 110 0.90 -16.26 23.59
N GLU A 111 0.42 -16.79 24.72
CA GLU A 111 1.12 -17.76 25.58
C GLU A 111 0.76 -19.24 25.31
N GLY A 112 0.44 -19.63 24.07
CA GLY A 112 0.14 -21.01 23.67
C GLY A 112 1.30 -22.04 23.74
N ARG A 113 2.33 -21.80 24.57
CA ARG A 113 3.67 -22.42 24.68
C ARG A 113 4.79 -21.69 23.90
N GLN A 114 5.28 -20.58 24.46
CA GLN A 114 6.68 -20.36 24.84
C GLN A 114 6.76 -19.02 25.59
N GLY A 115 7.72 -18.90 26.51
CA GLY A 115 7.69 -17.98 27.66
C GLY A 115 7.70 -16.49 27.33
N SER A 116 7.54 -15.65 28.35
CA SER A 116 7.85 -14.24 28.26
C SER A 116 9.21 -14.06 27.60
N ILE A 117 9.29 -13.27 26.53
CA ILE A 117 10.57 -12.77 26.01
C ILE A 117 11.13 -11.89 27.14
N ASP A 118 11.99 -12.51 27.95
CA ASP A 118 12.80 -11.81 28.92
C ASP A 118 13.87 -11.09 28.13
N PHE A 119 13.64 -9.80 27.86
CA PHE A 119 14.64 -8.93 27.25
C PHE A 119 15.90 -8.75 28.12
N GLY A 120 16.02 -9.46 29.25
CA GLY A 120 17.27 -9.68 29.96
C GLY A 120 17.87 -8.37 30.43
N GLY A 121 17.32 -7.80 31.51
CA GLY A 121 18.04 -6.74 32.22
C GLY A 121 19.40 -7.27 32.69
N PRO A 122 20.52 -6.58 32.43
CA PRO A 122 21.85 -7.16 32.63
C PRO A 122 22.08 -7.53 34.10
N SER A 123 22.48 -8.77 34.36
CA SER A 123 23.22 -9.14 35.57
C SER A 123 24.62 -8.50 35.49
N SER A 124 24.74 -7.25 35.98
CA SER A 124 25.93 -6.37 35.94
C SER A 124 26.49 -6.11 34.53
N PRO A 125 26.30 -4.92 33.94
CA PRO A 125 26.63 -4.70 32.54
C PRO A 125 28.15 -4.61 32.35
N SER A 126 28.71 -5.55 31.58
CA SER A 126 29.92 -5.24 30.82
C SER A 126 29.66 -4.00 29.97
N ALA A 127 30.66 -3.13 29.81
CA ALA A 127 30.51 -1.97 28.93
C ALA A 127 30.06 -2.42 27.53
N PRO A 128 29.12 -1.69 26.87
CA PRO A 128 28.65 -2.04 25.54
C PRO A 128 29.81 -2.23 24.54
N THR A 129 29.67 -3.21 23.67
CA THR A 129 30.62 -3.43 22.58
C THR A 129 30.50 -2.29 21.59
N LYS A 130 31.58 -1.52 21.39
CA LYS A 130 31.59 -0.43 20.41
C LYS A 130 31.60 -0.99 18.98
N VAL A 131 30.66 -0.56 18.15
CA VAL A 131 30.62 -0.91 16.72
C VAL A 131 31.42 0.12 15.92
N ASP A 132 32.39 -0.35 15.14
CA ASP A 132 33.20 0.51 14.28
C ASP A 132 32.32 1.09 13.16
N PRO A 133 32.20 2.43 13.02
CA PRO A 133 31.33 3.04 12.00
C PRO A 133 31.74 2.74 10.56
N SER A 134 33.00 2.36 10.32
CA SER A 134 33.57 2.10 8.99
C SER A 134 33.67 0.61 8.64
N ARG A 135 33.84 -0.25 9.64
CA ARG A 135 34.02 -1.70 9.46
C ARG A 135 32.81 -2.52 9.91
N GLY A 136 31.88 -1.91 10.62
CA GLY A 136 30.79 -2.62 11.28
C GLY A 136 31.28 -3.48 12.43
N TYR A 137 30.51 -4.50 12.76
CA TYR A 137 30.83 -5.52 13.74
C TYR A 137 30.32 -6.87 13.26
N HIS A 138 31.06 -7.94 13.53
CA HIS A 138 30.59 -9.30 13.29
C HIS A 138 31.19 -10.21 14.35
N ASP A 139 30.34 -11.00 15.01
CA ASP A 139 30.74 -12.18 15.78
C ASP A 139 29.92 -13.40 15.32
N GLY A 140 30.07 -14.55 15.97
CA GLY A 140 29.29 -15.74 15.61
C GLY A 140 27.78 -15.65 15.93
N ASN A 141 27.32 -14.52 16.50
CA ASN A 141 25.96 -14.30 16.97
C ASN A 141 25.27 -13.14 16.23
N VAL A 142 25.99 -12.06 15.88
CA VAL A 142 25.42 -10.90 15.19
C VAL A 142 26.39 -10.30 14.17
N SER A 143 25.84 -9.84 13.05
CA SER A 143 26.50 -8.98 12.07
C SER A 143 25.81 -7.62 12.03
N ILE A 144 26.57 -6.55 12.27
CA ILE A 144 26.12 -5.16 12.25
C ILE A 144 26.90 -4.42 11.16
N THR A 145 26.24 -4.02 10.08
CA THR A 145 26.88 -3.35 8.93
C THR A 145 26.22 -2.02 8.62
N ARG A 146 26.98 -1.13 7.96
CA ARG A 146 26.50 0.17 7.49
C ARG A 146 26.75 0.28 6.00
N GLU A 147 25.68 0.49 5.25
CA GLU A 147 25.70 0.66 3.81
C GLU A 147 25.28 2.09 3.46
N ARG A 148 26.06 2.77 2.62
CA ARG A 148 25.72 4.11 2.12
C ARG A 148 25.21 3.99 0.70
N GLY A 149 24.12 4.70 0.39
CA GLY A 149 23.64 4.78 -0.98
C GLY A 149 24.69 5.41 -1.90
N THR A 150 25.13 4.68 -2.92
CA THR A 150 26.21 5.10 -3.83
C THR A 150 25.70 5.74 -5.12
N SER A 151 24.40 5.62 -5.44
CA SER A 151 23.87 5.77 -6.80
C SER A 151 22.82 6.89 -6.99
N SER A 152 22.89 8.01 -6.26
CA SER A 152 22.31 9.32 -6.67
C SER A 152 22.56 10.37 -5.58
N ARG A 153 22.31 11.66 -5.84
CA ARG A 153 22.41 12.71 -4.80
C ARG A 153 21.42 12.53 -3.65
N ALA A 154 20.28 11.87 -3.89
CA ALA A 154 19.29 11.52 -2.87
C ALA A 154 19.72 10.31 -2.03
N GLN A 155 20.25 9.27 -2.68
CA GLN A 155 20.77 8.08 -1.99
C GLN A 155 22.08 8.33 -1.21
N ARG A 156 22.90 9.31 -1.64
CA ARG A 156 24.12 9.73 -0.90
C ARG A 156 23.86 10.29 0.50
N ASN A 157 22.63 10.71 0.79
CA ASN A 157 22.21 11.21 2.10
C ASN A 157 21.39 10.18 2.89
N HIS A 158 21.36 8.93 2.43
CA HIS A 158 20.73 7.81 3.13
C HIS A 158 21.78 6.76 3.51
N GLU A 159 21.70 6.30 4.75
CA GLU A 159 22.48 5.19 5.27
C GLU A 159 21.51 4.09 5.71
N THR A 160 21.87 2.85 5.46
CA THR A 160 21.19 1.68 6.01
C THR A 160 22.08 1.03 7.06
N LEU A 161 21.63 0.99 8.30
CA LEU A 161 22.22 0.18 9.36
C LEU A 161 21.52 -1.19 9.35
N ARG A 162 22.27 -2.26 9.09
CA ARG A 162 21.75 -3.63 9.09
C ARG A 162 22.24 -4.38 10.32
N ILE A 163 21.33 -5.02 11.05
CA ILE A 163 21.60 -5.92 12.16
C ILE A 163 21.05 -7.29 11.75
N LYS A 164 21.93 -8.29 11.70
CA LYS A 164 21.59 -9.65 11.27
C LYS A 164 22.00 -10.67 12.31
N THR A 165 21.12 -11.60 12.65
CA THR A 165 21.39 -12.73 13.55
C THR A 165 21.27 -14.08 12.83
N GLY A 166 21.15 -15.18 13.58
CA GLY A 166 21.43 -16.55 13.13
C GLY A 166 20.20 -17.30 12.61
N ASN A 167 20.10 -18.58 12.94
CA ASN A 167 18.91 -19.42 12.69
C ASN A 167 18.40 -20.03 14.00
N GLY A 168 18.72 -19.43 15.14
CA GLY A 168 18.21 -19.88 16.43
C GLY A 168 17.59 -18.70 17.15
N ASP A 169 16.73 -18.99 18.13
CA ASP A 169 15.94 -17.99 18.85
C ASP A 169 16.78 -16.79 19.30
N ASP A 170 16.50 -15.63 18.70
CA ASP A 170 17.21 -14.38 18.88
C ASP A 170 16.33 -13.34 19.57
N SER A 171 16.84 -12.69 20.61
CA SER A 171 16.19 -11.58 21.30
C SER A 171 16.92 -10.28 21.00
N ILE A 172 16.25 -9.37 20.29
CA ILE A 172 16.77 -8.09 19.82
C ILE A 172 15.95 -6.94 20.39
N HIS A 173 16.60 -6.02 21.11
CA HIS A 173 16.02 -4.75 21.52
C HIS A 173 16.90 -3.59 21.07
N ILE A 174 16.33 -2.60 20.38
CA ILE A 174 17.08 -1.45 19.86
C ILE A 174 16.46 -0.16 20.39
N GLU A 175 17.25 0.66 21.08
CA GLU A 175 16.84 1.96 21.59
C GLU A 175 17.79 3.08 21.15
N GLU A 176 17.36 4.34 21.31
CA GLU A 176 18.22 5.49 21.04
C GLU A 176 19.24 5.66 22.17
N SER A 177 20.51 5.77 21.82
CA SER A 177 21.56 6.04 22.81
C SER A 177 21.61 7.54 23.17
N ARG A 178 22.20 7.87 24.33
CA ARG A 178 22.26 9.25 24.84
C ARG A 178 22.99 10.25 23.92
N ASP A 179 23.82 9.77 23.01
CA ASP A 179 24.57 10.54 22.03
C ASP A 179 23.88 10.60 20.64
N GLY A 180 22.61 10.18 20.55
CA GLY A 180 21.80 10.16 19.33
C GLY A 180 22.06 8.96 18.41
N GLY A 181 22.91 8.02 18.85
CA GLY A 181 23.18 6.76 18.17
C GLY A 181 22.12 5.72 18.50
N LEU A 182 22.48 4.45 18.40
CA LEU A 182 21.62 3.33 18.78
C LEU A 182 22.34 2.41 19.77
N LEU A 183 21.59 1.92 20.76
CA LEU A 183 22.01 0.82 21.61
C LEU A 183 21.20 -0.41 21.21
N ALA A 184 21.85 -1.40 20.61
CA ALA A 184 21.25 -2.68 20.27
C ALA A 184 21.64 -3.72 21.33
N GLN A 185 20.66 -4.42 21.88
CA GLN A 185 20.84 -5.56 22.77
C GLN A 185 20.45 -6.80 22.00
N VAL A 186 21.39 -7.73 21.80
CA VAL A 186 21.16 -8.99 21.08
C VAL A 186 21.59 -10.13 21.99
N ASN A 187 20.66 -11.03 22.33
CA ASN A 187 20.90 -12.19 23.19
C ASN A 187 21.62 -11.84 24.51
N GLY A 188 21.21 -10.73 25.14
CA GLY A 188 21.77 -10.22 26.39
C GLY A 188 23.09 -9.45 26.27
N LYS A 189 23.69 -9.35 25.07
CA LYS A 189 24.90 -8.56 24.81
C LYS A 189 24.56 -7.22 24.18
N SER A 190 25.12 -6.14 24.72
CA SER A 190 24.87 -4.77 24.24
C SER A 190 25.93 -4.30 23.24
N TYR A 191 25.47 -3.61 22.20
CA TYR A 191 26.24 -3.03 21.11
C TYR A 191 25.92 -1.55 20.98
N ASP A 192 26.93 -0.71 21.15
CA ASP A 192 26.80 0.74 21.04
C ASP A 192 27.22 1.18 19.63
N ILE A 193 26.22 1.67 18.90
CA ILE A 193 26.25 1.98 17.48
C ILE A 193 26.19 3.51 17.33
N GLN A 194 27.35 4.13 17.13
CA GLN A 194 27.47 5.59 17.17
C GLN A 194 26.63 6.31 16.11
N HIS A 195 26.08 7.46 16.47
CA HIS A 195 25.43 8.36 15.53
C HIS A 195 26.42 8.87 14.47
N HIS A 196 25.94 9.11 13.26
CA HIS A 196 26.77 9.74 12.24
C HIS A 196 26.90 11.25 12.49
N GLU A 197 28.12 11.81 12.44
CA GLU A 197 28.36 13.23 12.75
C GLU A 197 27.62 14.22 11.82
N ASN A 198 27.16 13.77 10.65
CA ASN A 198 26.38 14.57 9.72
C ASN A 198 24.86 14.39 9.93
N PRO A 199 24.15 15.35 10.56
CA PRO A 199 22.71 15.28 10.79
C PRO A 199 21.87 15.38 9.49
N ALA A 200 22.50 15.64 8.34
CA ALA A 200 21.82 15.62 7.05
C ALA A 200 21.64 14.19 6.48
N ILE A 201 22.26 13.18 7.08
CA ILE A 201 22.09 11.78 6.67
C ILE A 201 20.90 11.18 7.43
N LYS A 202 19.88 10.73 6.68
CA LYS A 202 18.81 9.90 7.24
C LYS A 202 19.32 8.46 7.34
N GLN A 203 19.27 7.89 8.52
CA GLN A 203 19.66 6.49 8.73
C GLN A 203 18.42 5.63 8.93
N GLY A 204 18.20 4.70 8.00
CA GLY A 204 17.26 3.60 8.14
C GLY A 204 17.89 2.43 8.89
N VAL A 205 17.04 1.59 9.48
CA VAL A 205 17.45 0.39 10.23
C VAL A 205 16.84 -0.84 9.57
N VAL A 206 17.64 -1.87 9.36
CA VAL A 206 17.19 -3.18 8.90
C VAL A 206 17.56 -4.23 9.93
N VAL A 207 16.59 -5.02 10.37
CA VAL A 207 16.78 -6.17 11.27
C VAL A 207 16.45 -7.44 10.48
N GLU A 208 17.33 -8.43 10.49
CA GLU A 208 17.15 -9.75 9.89
C GLU A 208 17.45 -10.82 10.93
N THR A 209 16.45 -11.58 11.39
CA THR A 209 16.68 -12.57 12.46
C THR A 209 16.87 -14.00 11.97
N GLY A 210 16.40 -14.30 10.76
CA GLY A 210 16.78 -15.51 10.02
C GLY A 210 15.83 -16.65 10.31
N GLY A 211 16.06 -17.42 11.37
CA GLY A 211 15.05 -18.36 11.83
C GLY A 211 15.23 -18.72 13.30
N GLY A 212 14.33 -19.54 13.83
CA GLY A 212 14.13 -19.63 15.28
C GLY A 212 12.92 -18.78 15.68
N ASN A 213 12.50 -18.87 16.94
CA ASN A 213 11.39 -18.07 17.45
C ASN A 213 11.95 -16.76 18.03
N ASP A 214 11.93 -15.71 17.25
CA ASP A 214 12.66 -14.48 17.49
C ASP A 214 11.80 -13.41 18.17
N GLY A 215 12.45 -12.56 18.97
CA GLY A 215 11.83 -11.44 19.65
C GLY A 215 12.48 -10.13 19.25
N VAL A 216 11.79 -9.26 18.51
CA VAL A 216 12.31 -7.96 18.08
C VAL A 216 11.51 -6.81 18.70
N SER A 217 12.20 -5.87 19.36
CA SER A 217 11.58 -4.68 19.94
C SER A 217 12.34 -3.41 19.58
N ILE A 218 11.63 -2.42 19.04
CA ILE A 218 12.15 -1.11 18.67
C ILE A 218 11.67 -0.06 19.67
N GLY A 219 12.62 0.59 20.35
CA GLY A 219 12.39 1.59 21.40
C GLY A 219 12.85 3.00 21.05
N TYR A 220 13.35 3.26 19.85
CA TYR A 220 13.66 4.63 19.40
C TYR A 220 12.42 5.34 18.81
N GLY A 221 12.44 6.68 18.84
CA GLY A 221 11.37 7.51 18.30
C GLY A 221 11.24 7.45 16.77
N GLY A 222 10.15 7.97 16.21
CA GLY A 222 9.81 7.88 14.78
C GLY A 222 10.68 8.66 13.78
N SER A 223 11.96 8.87 14.08
CA SER A 223 12.92 9.57 13.21
C SER A 223 13.57 8.68 12.15
N ARG A 224 13.40 7.35 12.25
CA ARG A 224 14.07 6.36 11.40
C ARG A 224 13.03 5.49 10.69
N GLU A 225 13.30 5.18 9.44
CA GLU A 225 12.55 4.16 8.70
C GLU A 225 13.15 2.79 9.04
N THR A 226 12.31 1.83 9.38
CA THR A 226 12.72 0.53 9.90
C THR A 226 12.15 -0.60 9.04
N PHE A 227 12.99 -1.59 8.73
CA PHE A 227 12.60 -2.83 8.09
C PHE A 227 12.96 -3.98 9.02
N ILE A 228 12.03 -4.89 9.25
CA ILE A 228 12.21 -6.08 10.10
C ILE A 228 11.82 -7.29 9.27
N TYR A 229 12.76 -8.22 9.09
CA TYR A 229 12.55 -9.52 8.50
C TYR A 229 12.77 -10.55 9.60
N ALA A 230 11.69 -11.12 10.12
CA ALA A 230 11.76 -12.04 11.25
C ALA A 230 12.18 -13.45 10.78
N GLY A 231 11.62 -13.92 9.66
CA GLY A 231 12.14 -15.07 8.94
C GLY A 231 11.35 -16.33 9.27
N ALA A 232 12.01 -17.43 9.62
CA ALA A 232 11.33 -18.70 9.85
C ALA A 232 11.23 -19.04 11.35
N GLY A 233 10.02 -19.16 11.87
CA GLY A 233 9.71 -19.47 13.26
C GLY A 233 8.51 -18.67 13.71
N ASN A 234 8.07 -18.88 14.95
CA ASN A 234 6.98 -18.11 15.53
C ASN A 234 7.54 -16.87 16.20
N ASP A 235 7.56 -15.76 15.48
CA ASP A 235 8.25 -14.54 15.87
C ASP A 235 7.34 -13.56 16.60
N THR A 236 7.94 -12.67 17.39
CA THR A 236 7.22 -11.59 18.07
C THR A 236 7.92 -10.26 17.82
N VAL A 237 7.22 -9.34 17.14
CA VAL A 237 7.75 -8.05 16.72
C VAL A 237 6.95 -6.89 17.33
N TYR A 238 7.64 -6.02 18.06
CA TYR A 238 7.14 -4.72 18.52
C TYR A 238 7.90 -3.60 17.82
N ALA A 239 7.31 -3.07 16.74
CA ALA A 239 7.95 -2.11 15.84
C ALA A 239 8.07 -0.67 16.39
N GLY A 240 7.41 -0.36 17.50
CA GLY A 240 7.57 0.92 18.19
C GLY A 240 6.94 2.11 17.45
N SER A 241 7.72 3.12 17.12
CA SER A 241 7.23 4.34 16.47
C SER A 241 8.04 4.66 15.22
N GLY A 242 7.38 5.28 14.23
CA GLY A 242 8.03 5.68 12.97
C GLY A 242 7.47 4.95 11.77
N LYS A 243 8.14 5.10 10.63
CA LYS A 243 7.75 4.38 9.42
C LYS A 243 8.36 2.99 9.46
N THR A 244 7.55 1.94 9.59
CA THR A 244 8.07 0.58 9.75
C THR A 244 7.46 -0.40 8.76
N ASN A 245 8.29 -1.25 8.19
CA ASN A 245 7.89 -2.42 7.39
C ASN A 245 8.29 -3.68 8.17
N VAL A 246 7.35 -4.58 8.40
CA VAL A 246 7.59 -5.86 9.06
C VAL A 246 7.16 -6.98 8.13
N PHE A 247 8.02 -7.99 7.99
CA PHE A 247 7.74 -9.24 7.32
C PHE A 247 7.93 -10.35 8.37
N GLY A 248 6.84 -11.04 8.70
CA GLY A 248 6.82 -12.17 9.63
C GLY A 248 7.63 -13.32 9.07
N GLY A 249 7.07 -14.01 8.08
CA GLY A 249 7.77 -15.02 7.30
C GLY A 249 7.09 -16.38 7.45
N GLU A 250 7.84 -17.44 7.67
CA GLU A 250 7.22 -18.75 7.91
C GLU A 250 6.97 -18.93 9.41
N GLY A 251 5.75 -19.17 9.85
CA GLY A 251 5.41 -19.42 11.24
C GLY A 251 4.20 -18.62 11.70
N SER A 252 3.78 -18.83 12.95
CA SER A 252 2.66 -18.09 13.54
C SER A 252 3.20 -16.91 14.32
N ASP A 253 3.15 -15.73 13.71
CA ASP A 253 3.82 -14.53 14.18
C ASP A 253 2.89 -13.60 14.97
N VAL A 254 3.49 -12.81 15.86
CA VAL A 254 2.82 -11.75 16.61
C VAL A 254 3.45 -10.41 16.27
N ILE A 255 2.78 -9.61 15.46
CA ILE A 255 3.30 -8.33 14.95
C ILE A 255 2.48 -7.16 15.50
N ASN A 256 3.16 -6.22 16.15
CA ASN A 256 2.60 -4.94 16.57
C ASN A 256 3.37 -3.78 15.93
N LEU A 257 2.70 -3.07 15.01
CA LEU A 257 3.29 -1.97 14.25
C LEU A 257 3.44 -0.66 15.05
N GLY A 258 2.75 -0.54 16.19
CA GLY A 258 2.85 0.59 17.09
C GLY A 258 2.27 1.90 16.52
N SER A 259 3.10 2.91 16.26
CA SER A 259 2.64 4.23 15.80
C SER A 259 3.44 4.73 14.61
N GLY A 260 2.82 5.56 13.76
CA GLY A 260 3.42 6.00 12.51
C GLY A 260 2.76 5.32 11.31
N GLU A 261 3.31 5.54 10.12
CA GLU A 261 2.85 4.88 8.89
C GLU A 261 3.56 3.54 8.75
N SER A 262 2.82 2.43 8.77
CA SER A 262 3.43 1.11 8.83
C SER A 262 2.86 0.13 7.83
N TYR A 263 3.68 -0.87 7.50
CA TYR A 263 3.39 -1.98 6.60
C TYR A 263 3.71 -3.29 7.32
N ALA A 264 2.82 -4.29 7.22
CA ALA A 264 3.06 -5.65 7.69
C ALA A 264 2.59 -6.68 6.66
N GLU A 265 3.40 -7.72 6.48
CA GLU A 265 3.01 -9.02 5.90
C GLU A 265 3.26 -10.10 6.95
N GLY A 266 2.22 -10.87 7.30
CA GLY A 266 2.36 -12.08 8.11
C GLY A 266 3.13 -13.16 7.36
N ASN A 267 2.70 -13.41 6.13
CA ASN A 267 3.19 -14.45 5.20
C ASN A 267 2.57 -15.81 5.51
N ASP A 268 3.36 -16.85 5.81
CA ASP A 268 2.86 -18.22 5.90
C ASP A 268 2.66 -18.61 7.37
N GLY A 269 1.43 -18.80 7.83
CA GLY A 269 1.11 -19.25 9.17
C GLY A 269 -0.15 -18.57 9.72
N ASN A 270 -0.48 -18.82 10.99
CA ASN A 270 -1.64 -18.18 11.61
C ASN A 270 -1.14 -16.99 12.44
N ASP A 271 -1.20 -15.80 11.85
CA ASP A 271 -0.59 -14.60 12.36
C ASP A 271 -1.55 -13.75 13.18
N PHE A 272 -0.99 -13.03 14.15
CA PHE A 272 -1.69 -11.99 14.89
C PHE A 272 -1.04 -10.64 14.61
N ILE A 273 -1.72 -9.77 13.87
CA ILE A 273 -1.17 -8.49 13.44
C ILE A 273 -2.02 -7.33 13.95
N THR A 274 -1.39 -6.37 14.64
CA THR A 274 -2.04 -5.12 15.07
C THR A 274 -1.33 -3.89 14.47
N GLY A 275 -2.08 -3.10 13.69
CA GLY A 275 -1.59 -1.88 13.02
C GLY A 275 -1.30 -0.71 13.96
N GLY A 276 -1.89 -0.71 15.15
CA GLY A 276 -1.64 0.31 16.17
C GLY A 276 -2.33 1.64 15.90
N SER A 277 -1.69 2.78 16.23
CA SER A 277 -2.35 4.09 16.28
C SER A 277 -2.16 4.99 15.05
N GLY A 278 -1.28 4.61 14.11
CA GLY A 278 -1.05 5.34 12.86
C GLY A 278 -1.39 4.46 11.65
N ASN A 279 -1.44 5.05 10.44
CA ASN A 279 -1.91 4.37 9.24
C ASN A 279 -1.20 3.03 9.05
N ALA A 280 -1.97 1.98 8.78
CA ALA A 280 -1.44 0.64 8.62
C ALA A 280 -1.89 0.00 7.31
N VAL A 281 -0.96 -0.63 6.62
CA VAL A 281 -1.22 -1.60 5.55
C VAL A 281 -0.84 -2.97 6.10
N ILE A 282 -1.79 -3.90 6.13
CA ILE A 282 -1.63 -5.23 6.73
C ILE A 282 -2.09 -6.26 5.71
N TYR A 283 -1.25 -7.25 5.46
CA TYR A 283 -1.60 -8.49 4.77
C TYR A 283 -1.37 -9.65 5.76
N GLY A 284 -2.37 -10.50 5.95
CA GLY A 284 -2.22 -11.75 6.70
C GLY A 284 -1.33 -12.72 5.94
N GLY A 285 -1.83 -13.21 4.81
CA GLY A 285 -1.07 -14.06 3.89
C GLY A 285 -1.72 -15.41 3.75
N LYS A 286 -1.01 -16.50 4.00
CA LYS A 286 -1.62 -17.83 4.04
C LYS A 286 -1.81 -18.26 5.48
N GLY A 287 -3.02 -18.64 5.85
CA GLY A 287 -3.34 -19.21 7.15
C GLY A 287 -4.51 -18.48 7.77
N SER A 288 -4.98 -18.97 8.91
CA SER A 288 -6.12 -18.34 9.60
C SER A 288 -5.63 -17.23 10.51
N ASP A 289 -5.68 -15.99 10.01
CA ASP A 289 -5.06 -14.84 10.64
C ASP A 289 -6.04 -14.05 11.52
N GLU A 290 -5.50 -13.34 12.53
CA GLU A 290 -6.24 -12.37 13.34
C GLU A 290 -5.64 -10.97 13.14
N LEU A 291 -6.31 -10.17 12.31
CA LEU A 291 -5.83 -8.87 11.85
C LEU A 291 -6.62 -7.73 12.49
N ARG A 292 -5.90 -6.76 13.05
CA ARG A 292 -6.49 -5.61 13.74
C ARG A 292 -5.88 -4.32 13.24
N ALA A 293 -6.65 -3.49 12.58
CA ALA A 293 -6.15 -2.19 12.14
C ALA A 293 -5.73 -1.30 13.33
N GLY A 294 -6.39 -1.46 14.49
CA GLY A 294 -6.03 -0.80 15.75
C GLY A 294 -6.80 0.50 16.04
N GLY A 295 -6.34 1.21 17.07
CA GLY A 295 -6.89 2.52 17.46
C GLY A 295 -6.31 3.68 16.65
N GLY A 296 -6.36 4.89 17.20
CA GLY A 296 -5.78 6.09 16.57
C GLY A 296 -6.79 7.23 16.37
N PRO A 297 -6.39 8.28 15.66
CA PRO A 297 -7.27 9.40 15.31
C PRO A 297 -8.26 9.01 14.20
N ASP A 298 -9.40 9.69 14.15
CA ASP A 298 -10.45 9.47 13.13
C ASP A 298 -9.95 9.73 11.70
N THR A 299 -8.84 10.45 11.52
CA THR A 299 -8.20 10.75 10.23
C THR A 299 -7.28 9.64 9.72
N LYS A 300 -7.07 8.58 10.51
CA LYS A 300 -6.24 7.43 10.13
C LYS A 300 -6.91 6.64 9.01
N THR A 301 -6.11 6.15 8.06
CA THR A 301 -6.56 5.24 7.01
C THR A 301 -5.84 3.90 7.14
N ASN A 302 -6.57 2.80 7.00
CA ASN A 302 -6.03 1.44 7.05
C ASN A 302 -6.43 0.63 5.82
N TYR A 303 -5.53 -0.24 5.39
CA TYR A 303 -5.78 -1.31 4.44
C TYR A 303 -5.46 -2.63 5.12
N VAL A 304 -6.41 -3.57 5.13
CA VAL A 304 -6.25 -4.89 5.73
C VAL A 304 -6.77 -5.94 4.75
N ASP A 305 -5.91 -6.87 4.39
CA ASP A 305 -6.20 -8.04 3.57
C ASP A 305 -5.96 -9.29 4.41
N GLY A 306 -6.95 -10.17 4.52
CA GLY A 306 -6.83 -11.46 5.20
C GLY A 306 -5.87 -12.36 4.46
N GLY A 307 -6.22 -12.68 3.22
CA GLY A 307 -5.43 -13.56 2.36
C GLY A 307 -6.13 -14.89 2.19
N GLU A 308 -5.36 -15.99 2.11
CA GLU A 308 -5.90 -17.35 1.99
C GLU A 308 -6.27 -17.92 3.37
N ASP A 309 -7.32 -18.76 3.38
CA ASP A 309 -7.91 -19.40 4.57
C ASP A 309 -8.83 -18.45 5.35
N ASN A 310 -9.34 -18.90 6.51
CA ASN A 310 -10.43 -18.23 7.22
C ASN A 310 -9.90 -17.19 8.21
N ASP A 311 -10.12 -15.91 7.90
CA ASP A 311 -9.53 -14.82 8.66
C ASP A 311 -10.49 -14.12 9.60
N LEU A 312 -9.92 -13.49 10.62
CA LEU A 312 -10.63 -12.64 11.58
C LEU A 312 -10.10 -11.21 11.50
N ILE A 313 -10.91 -10.30 10.93
CA ILE A 313 -10.50 -8.93 10.63
C ILE A 313 -11.28 -7.92 11.48
N TYR A 314 -10.57 -7.02 12.15
CA TYR A 314 -11.13 -5.91 12.92
C TYR A 314 -10.70 -4.54 12.37
N GLY A 315 -11.68 -3.77 11.88
CA GLY A 315 -11.45 -2.45 11.28
C GLY A 315 -11.03 -1.34 12.26
N GLY A 316 -11.50 -1.35 13.51
CA GLY A 316 -11.07 -0.35 14.50
C GLY A 316 -11.35 1.12 14.10
N ARG A 317 -10.47 2.05 14.48
CA ARG A 317 -10.71 3.50 14.29
C ARG A 317 -10.23 4.02 12.95
N GLY A 318 -10.90 5.06 12.47
CA GLY A 318 -10.58 5.74 11.21
C GLY A 318 -11.30 5.15 10.00
N HIS A 319 -10.76 5.40 8.81
CA HIS A 319 -11.27 4.86 7.54
C HIS A 319 -10.55 3.55 7.20
N ASN A 320 -11.31 2.48 7.03
CA ASN A 320 -10.78 1.13 6.85
C ASN A 320 -11.20 0.56 5.51
N ILE A 321 -10.23 0.04 4.77
CA ILE A 321 -10.45 -0.80 3.59
C ILE A 321 -10.12 -2.22 4.05
N LEU A 322 -11.12 -3.09 4.07
CA LEU A 322 -11.02 -4.45 4.58
C LEU A 322 -11.35 -5.43 3.46
N HIS A 323 -10.50 -6.42 3.27
CA HIS A 323 -10.72 -7.52 2.32
C HIS A 323 -10.52 -8.84 3.07
N GLY A 324 -11.52 -9.73 3.00
CA GLY A 324 -11.42 -11.08 3.57
C GLY A 324 -10.40 -11.90 2.79
N GLY A 325 -10.71 -12.14 1.51
CA GLY A 325 -9.86 -12.91 0.61
C GLY A 325 -10.50 -14.26 0.30
N PRO A 326 -9.71 -15.27 -0.07
CA PRO A 326 -10.20 -16.64 -0.17
C PRO A 326 -10.36 -17.34 1.18
N GLY A 327 -11.58 -17.36 1.72
CA GLY A 327 -11.85 -18.08 2.97
C GLY A 327 -13.30 -17.92 3.40
N ASP A 328 -13.68 -18.56 4.49
CA ASP A 328 -14.91 -18.23 5.21
C ASP A 328 -14.55 -17.20 6.29
N ASP A 329 -14.59 -15.91 5.94
CA ASP A 329 -13.98 -14.84 6.75
C ASP A 329 -14.96 -14.23 7.77
N HIS A 330 -14.43 -13.72 8.88
CA HIS A 330 -15.17 -12.95 9.87
C HIS A 330 -14.67 -11.51 9.93
N ILE A 331 -15.45 -10.59 9.36
CA ILE A 331 -15.10 -9.18 9.26
C ILE A 331 -15.95 -8.36 10.22
N VAL A 332 -15.31 -7.79 11.23
CA VAL A 332 -15.89 -6.80 12.13
C VAL A 332 -15.39 -5.43 11.74
N GLY A 333 -16.29 -4.65 11.12
CA GLY A 333 -16.03 -3.26 10.79
C GLY A 333 -15.75 -2.41 12.04
N GLY A 334 -15.33 -1.18 11.81
CA GLY A 334 -15.12 -0.17 12.83
C GLY A 334 -15.86 1.13 12.52
N ASP A 335 -15.16 2.25 12.64
CA ASP A 335 -15.75 3.58 12.49
C ASP A 335 -16.30 3.82 11.07
N SER A 336 -15.48 3.74 10.02
CA SER A 336 -15.90 3.94 8.62
C SER A 336 -15.22 2.90 7.75
N ASN A 337 -15.99 2.16 6.95
CA ASN A 337 -15.48 0.96 6.28
C ASN A 337 -15.89 0.87 4.81
N THR A 338 -14.93 0.45 3.98
CA THR A 338 -15.18 -0.20 2.70
C THR A 338 -14.73 -1.65 2.81
N ILE A 339 -15.67 -2.58 2.71
CA ILE A 339 -15.47 -4.01 2.96
C ILE A 339 -15.69 -4.79 1.67
N TYR A 340 -14.74 -5.65 1.32
CA TYR A 340 -14.86 -6.65 0.26
C TYR A 340 -14.81 -8.02 0.94
N THR A 341 -15.87 -8.82 0.81
CA THR A 341 -15.92 -10.09 1.55
C THR A 341 -14.99 -11.13 0.93
N GLY A 342 -14.92 -11.20 -0.40
CA GLY A 342 -14.04 -12.13 -1.10
C GLY A 342 -14.78 -13.43 -1.49
N ARG A 343 -14.03 -14.54 -1.49
CA ARG A 343 -14.57 -15.88 -1.80
C ARG A 343 -15.10 -16.53 -0.51
N GLY A 344 -15.45 -17.83 -0.56
CA GLY A 344 -16.02 -18.57 0.58
C GLY A 344 -17.38 -18.07 1.11
N ARG A 345 -17.66 -18.24 2.39
CA ARG A 345 -18.87 -17.79 3.09
C ARG A 345 -18.46 -16.89 4.23
N ASP A 346 -18.72 -15.60 4.03
CA ASP A 346 -18.22 -14.59 4.96
C ASP A 346 -19.29 -14.16 5.95
N THR A 347 -18.87 -13.64 7.10
CA THR A 347 -19.74 -12.99 8.07
C THR A 347 -19.27 -11.56 8.27
N VAL A 348 -20.19 -10.60 8.09
CA VAL A 348 -19.86 -9.18 8.22
C VAL A 348 -20.72 -8.51 9.28
N GLN A 349 -20.06 -7.89 10.24
CA GLN A 349 -20.68 -7.01 11.23
C GLN A 349 -20.21 -5.58 11.02
N THR A 350 -21.14 -4.64 10.90
CA THR A 350 -20.82 -3.20 10.81
C THR A 350 -21.56 -2.39 11.86
N THR A 351 -20.99 -1.24 12.22
CA THR A 351 -21.59 -0.31 13.19
C THR A 351 -21.99 1.03 12.58
N ASN A 352 -21.49 1.37 11.39
CA ASN A 352 -21.80 2.63 10.70
C ASN A 352 -22.78 2.40 9.54
N GLU A 353 -23.78 3.28 9.42
CA GLU A 353 -24.80 3.22 8.38
C GLU A 353 -24.30 3.55 6.96
N ASN A 354 -23.12 4.20 6.88
CA ASN A 354 -22.49 4.63 5.64
C ASN A 354 -21.43 3.63 5.13
N ASP A 355 -21.23 2.51 5.82
CA ASP A 355 -20.28 1.50 5.41
C ASP A 355 -20.64 0.91 4.05
N ARG A 356 -19.63 0.72 3.20
CA ARG A 356 -19.76 0.09 1.90
C ARG A 356 -19.37 -1.36 2.03
N VAL A 357 -20.22 -2.28 1.58
CA VAL A 357 -19.96 -3.72 1.67
C VAL A 357 -20.20 -4.36 0.32
N PHE A 358 -19.15 -4.89 -0.29
CA PHE A 358 -19.17 -5.64 -1.54
C PHE A 358 -19.07 -7.13 -1.22
N GLY A 359 -20.16 -7.87 -1.48
CA GLY A 359 -20.23 -9.30 -1.16
C GLY A 359 -21.40 -10.00 -1.85
N ARG A 360 -21.60 -11.28 -1.55
CA ARG A 360 -22.56 -12.16 -2.22
C ARG A 360 -23.79 -12.44 -1.36
N ARG A 361 -24.93 -11.92 -1.82
CA ARG A 361 -26.21 -12.15 -1.15
C ARG A 361 -26.59 -13.64 -1.17
N GLY A 362 -26.94 -14.18 0.01
CA GLY A 362 -27.35 -15.58 0.15
C GLY A 362 -26.19 -16.58 0.19
N VAL A 363 -24.96 -16.10 0.04
CA VAL A 363 -23.74 -16.85 0.39
C VAL A 363 -23.28 -16.36 1.76
N ASP A 364 -23.04 -15.04 1.88
CA ASP A 364 -22.50 -14.40 3.08
C ASP A 364 -23.59 -14.12 4.12
N ASP A 365 -23.21 -14.16 5.41
CA ASP A 365 -24.02 -13.66 6.51
C ASP A 365 -23.85 -12.15 6.68
N LEU A 366 -24.80 -11.43 6.10
CA LEU A 366 -24.90 -9.97 6.14
C LEU A 366 -26.01 -9.50 7.09
N SER A 367 -26.44 -10.36 8.02
CA SER A 367 -27.52 -10.05 8.98
C SER A 367 -27.12 -8.99 10.01
N GLN A 368 -25.81 -8.83 10.26
CA GLN A 368 -25.24 -7.90 11.23
C GLN A 368 -24.75 -6.58 10.60
N LEU A 369 -25.11 -6.30 9.34
CA LEU A 369 -24.85 -4.99 8.77
C LEU A 369 -25.73 -3.93 9.45
N ARG A 370 -25.13 -2.83 9.90
CA ARG A 370 -25.85 -1.68 10.47
C ARG A 370 -26.90 -1.13 9.52
N SER A 371 -26.58 -1.07 8.23
CA SER A 371 -27.48 -0.64 7.16
C SER A 371 -27.26 -1.46 5.90
N GLN A 372 -28.35 -1.83 5.24
CA GLN A 372 -28.32 -2.51 3.94
C GLN A 372 -28.16 -1.53 2.76
N SER A 373 -28.21 -0.21 2.99
CA SER A 373 -28.09 0.80 1.93
C SER A 373 -26.70 0.86 1.29
N GLY A 374 -25.66 0.53 2.05
CA GLY A 374 -24.27 0.49 1.60
C GLY A 374 -23.84 -0.85 1.01
N PHE A 375 -24.68 -1.89 1.09
CA PHE A 375 -24.40 -3.19 0.49
C PHE A 375 -24.47 -3.11 -1.05
N ARG A 376 -23.53 -3.80 -1.70
CA ARG A 376 -23.41 -3.98 -3.15
C ARG A 376 -23.17 -5.45 -3.43
N GLU A 377 -24.04 -6.03 -4.24
CA GLU A 377 -23.90 -7.44 -4.60
C GLU A 377 -22.78 -7.60 -5.64
N VAL A 378 -21.71 -8.29 -5.24
CA VAL A 378 -20.54 -8.56 -6.07
C VAL A 378 -20.08 -9.99 -5.80
N ALA A 379 -19.96 -10.79 -6.85
CA ALA A 379 -19.32 -12.09 -6.80
C ALA A 379 -17.94 -12.00 -7.43
N PRO A 380 -16.86 -12.51 -6.80
CA PRO A 380 -15.56 -12.57 -7.43
C PRO A 380 -15.60 -13.28 -8.79
N LEU A 381 -14.93 -12.71 -9.79
CA LEU A 381 -14.83 -13.30 -11.14
C LEU A 381 -13.45 -13.91 -11.38
N ASP A 382 -13.40 -15.02 -12.11
CA ASP A 382 -12.14 -15.65 -12.52
C ASP A 382 -11.53 -14.95 -13.75
N VAL A 383 -11.11 -13.70 -13.55
CA VAL A 383 -10.51 -12.82 -14.57
C VAL A 383 -9.05 -12.50 -14.26
N GLY A 384 -8.30 -12.10 -15.28
CA GLY A 384 -6.88 -11.75 -15.21
C GLY A 384 -5.93 -12.93 -15.36
N HIS A 385 -6.41 -14.18 -15.28
CA HIS A 385 -5.56 -15.37 -15.36
C HIS A 385 -4.91 -15.59 -16.73
N ARG A 386 -5.50 -15.05 -17.81
CA ARG A 386 -4.97 -15.18 -19.17
C ARG A 386 -4.05 -14.00 -19.50
N GLY A 387 -4.43 -12.81 -19.10
CA GLY A 387 -3.77 -11.56 -19.43
C GLY A 387 -2.65 -11.15 -18.47
N ILE A 388 -2.48 -11.81 -17.32
CA ILE A 388 -1.43 -11.49 -16.35
C ILE A 388 -0.55 -12.71 -16.08
N LYS A 389 0.76 -12.48 -16.08
CA LYS A 389 1.77 -13.46 -15.67
C LYS A 389 2.66 -12.86 -14.59
N VAL A 390 2.62 -13.41 -13.38
CA VAL A 390 3.46 -12.96 -12.27
C VAL A 390 4.77 -13.74 -12.24
N GLU A 391 5.90 -13.03 -12.25
CA GLU A 391 7.25 -13.56 -12.27
C GLU A 391 8.05 -13.04 -11.05
N GLY A 392 8.62 -13.93 -10.25
CA GLY A 392 9.37 -13.56 -9.06
C GLY A 392 9.48 -14.72 -8.06
N SER A 393 9.84 -14.40 -6.82
CA SER A 393 9.88 -15.38 -5.73
C SER A 393 8.46 -15.90 -5.41
N PRO A 394 8.33 -17.04 -4.70
CA PRO A 394 7.03 -17.51 -4.22
C PRO A 394 6.27 -16.45 -3.40
N GLU A 395 6.96 -15.75 -2.52
CA GLU A 395 6.40 -14.74 -1.61
C GLU A 395 5.90 -13.54 -2.41
N PHE A 396 6.72 -13.04 -3.35
CA PHE A 396 6.29 -11.97 -4.26
C PHE A 396 5.07 -12.37 -5.09
N ARG A 397 5.06 -13.59 -5.64
CA ARG A 397 3.92 -14.07 -6.42
C ARG A 397 2.66 -14.16 -5.57
N GLN A 398 2.80 -14.60 -4.32
CA GLN A 398 1.67 -14.68 -3.41
C GLN A 398 1.10 -13.29 -3.11
N ARG A 399 1.94 -12.35 -2.68
CA ARG A 399 1.50 -10.97 -2.39
C ARG A 399 0.78 -10.32 -3.59
N VAL A 400 1.29 -10.53 -4.81
CA VAL A 400 0.62 -10.04 -6.02
C VAL A 400 -0.70 -10.76 -6.28
N ASN A 401 -0.81 -12.05 -5.97
CA ASN A 401 -2.07 -12.77 -6.11
C ASN A 401 -3.15 -12.25 -5.15
N ASP A 402 -2.79 -11.83 -3.93
CA ASP A 402 -3.73 -11.22 -2.98
C ASP A 402 -4.34 -9.94 -3.56
N ASP A 403 -3.51 -9.06 -4.12
CA ASP A 403 -4.00 -7.87 -4.84
C ASP A 403 -4.90 -8.22 -6.03
N LEU A 404 -4.52 -9.23 -6.81
CA LEU A 404 -5.33 -9.67 -7.94
C LEU A 404 -6.67 -10.24 -7.46
N GLU A 405 -6.69 -10.91 -6.31
CA GLU A 405 -7.91 -11.41 -5.71
C GLU A 405 -8.80 -10.28 -5.18
N PHE A 406 -8.22 -9.27 -4.54
CA PHE A 406 -8.93 -8.02 -4.22
C PHE A 406 -9.58 -7.43 -5.47
N LEU A 407 -8.84 -7.31 -6.59
CA LEU A 407 -9.39 -6.78 -7.83
C LEU A 407 -10.50 -7.68 -8.40
N ARG A 408 -10.44 -9.01 -8.19
CA ARG A 408 -11.54 -9.91 -8.55
C ARG A 408 -12.76 -9.70 -7.68
N GLY A 409 -12.61 -9.29 -6.42
CA GLY A 409 -13.71 -8.87 -5.52
C GLY A 409 -14.26 -7.46 -5.79
N SER A 410 -13.54 -6.62 -6.54
CA SER A 410 -13.88 -5.24 -6.85
C SER A 410 -14.65 -5.08 -8.18
N PRO A 411 -15.80 -4.37 -8.24
CA PRO A 411 -16.47 -4.06 -9.52
C PRO A 411 -15.59 -3.33 -10.54
N VAL A 412 -14.79 -2.37 -10.09
CA VAL A 412 -13.78 -1.69 -10.94
C VAL A 412 -12.69 -2.67 -11.36
N GLY A 413 -12.11 -3.40 -10.42
CA GLY A 413 -11.04 -4.36 -10.65
C GLY A 413 -11.41 -5.47 -11.62
N GLN A 414 -12.61 -6.04 -11.50
CA GLN A 414 -13.13 -7.09 -12.40
C GLN A 414 -13.15 -6.63 -13.85
N ARG A 415 -13.57 -5.38 -14.10
CA ARG A 415 -13.60 -4.82 -15.45
C ARG A 415 -12.19 -4.59 -15.98
N VAL A 416 -11.28 -4.10 -15.14
CA VAL A 416 -9.86 -3.91 -15.49
C VAL A 416 -9.22 -5.25 -15.85
N LEU A 417 -9.34 -6.26 -15.00
CA LEU A 417 -8.77 -7.59 -15.24
C LEU A 417 -9.38 -8.27 -16.48
N ALA A 418 -10.69 -8.15 -16.68
CA ALA A 418 -11.34 -8.65 -17.91
C ALA A 418 -10.82 -7.94 -19.17
N LYS A 419 -10.53 -6.64 -19.06
CA LYS A 419 -9.92 -5.87 -20.14
C LYS A 419 -8.49 -6.31 -20.42
N ILE A 420 -7.69 -6.52 -19.38
CA ILE A 420 -6.33 -7.07 -19.49
C ILE A 420 -6.33 -8.44 -20.17
N ASP A 421 -7.26 -9.33 -19.81
CA ASP A 421 -7.40 -10.62 -20.49
C ASP A 421 -7.66 -10.44 -22.01
N SER A 422 -8.36 -9.39 -22.42
CA SER A 422 -8.68 -9.13 -23.83
C SER A 422 -7.51 -8.60 -24.67
N LEU A 423 -6.40 -8.20 -24.05
CA LEU A 423 -5.22 -7.68 -24.75
C LEU A 423 -4.54 -8.75 -25.61
N GLU A 424 -3.81 -8.31 -26.63
CA GLU A 424 -3.07 -9.19 -27.54
C GLU A 424 -1.91 -9.90 -26.84
N ALA A 425 -1.19 -9.18 -25.96
CA ALA A 425 -0.05 -9.69 -25.21
C ALA A 425 -0.34 -9.70 -23.70
N PRO A 426 0.03 -10.77 -22.97
CA PRO A 426 -0.12 -10.81 -21.52
C PRO A 426 0.87 -9.88 -20.82
N VAL A 427 0.40 -9.19 -19.78
CA VAL A 427 1.18 -8.32 -18.89
C VAL A 427 2.01 -9.15 -17.93
N LYS A 428 3.33 -8.98 -17.97
CA LYS A 428 4.23 -9.60 -17.00
C LYS A 428 4.39 -8.70 -15.79
N ILE A 429 4.04 -9.18 -14.59
CA ILE A 429 4.31 -8.47 -13.34
C ILE A 429 5.61 -9.02 -12.74
N ARG A 430 6.58 -8.14 -12.44
CA ARG A 430 7.89 -8.49 -11.87
C ARG A 430 8.19 -7.64 -10.64
N GLN A 431 9.01 -8.16 -9.74
CA GLN A 431 9.39 -7.42 -8.54
C GLN A 431 10.25 -6.18 -8.87
N GLY A 432 9.85 -5.04 -8.33
CA GLY A 432 10.58 -3.77 -8.40
C GLY A 432 11.46 -3.51 -7.18
N ALA A 433 12.62 -2.91 -7.41
CA ALA A 433 13.57 -2.54 -6.35
C ALA A 433 13.35 -1.11 -5.81
N ASP A 434 12.87 -0.18 -6.63
CA ASP A 434 12.80 1.27 -6.34
C ASP A 434 11.43 1.89 -6.72
N GLY A 435 10.35 1.13 -6.56
CA GLY A 435 8.98 1.57 -6.85
C GLY A 435 8.24 0.67 -7.83
N SER A 436 7.09 1.17 -8.30
CA SER A 436 6.24 0.49 -9.28
C SER A 436 6.19 1.30 -10.57
N PHE A 437 6.40 0.65 -11.71
CA PHE A 437 6.55 1.27 -13.03
C PHE A 437 6.05 0.33 -14.12
N TYR A 438 5.38 0.88 -15.11
CA TYR A 438 5.04 0.16 -16.35
C TYR A 438 6.07 0.44 -17.46
N ASP A 439 6.67 -0.62 -17.97
CA ASP A 439 7.61 -0.66 -19.09
C ASP A 439 7.07 -1.54 -20.23
N TYR A 440 7.54 -1.34 -21.46
CA TYR A 440 7.26 -2.26 -22.57
C TYR A 440 8.45 -2.36 -23.53
N SER A 441 8.61 -3.51 -24.19
CA SER A 441 9.63 -3.71 -25.23
C SER A 441 9.04 -3.81 -26.64
N ASP A 442 9.82 -3.38 -27.63
CA ASP A 442 9.50 -3.38 -29.06
C ASP A 442 10.17 -4.58 -29.76
N PRO A 443 9.44 -5.47 -30.46
CA PRO A 443 9.98 -6.68 -31.07
C PRO A 443 10.83 -6.42 -32.33
N GLY A 444 11.02 -5.17 -32.76
CA GLY A 444 11.89 -4.82 -33.88
C GLY A 444 13.26 -4.23 -33.50
N LEU A 445 13.44 -3.75 -32.27
CA LEU A 445 14.60 -2.91 -31.92
C LEU A 445 15.52 -3.50 -30.84
N GLY A 446 15.12 -4.56 -30.14
CA GLY A 446 15.97 -5.21 -29.13
C GLY A 446 16.36 -4.32 -27.95
N VAL A 447 15.62 -3.24 -27.71
CA VAL A 447 15.82 -2.30 -26.60
C VAL A 447 14.54 -2.28 -25.76
N THR A 448 14.67 -2.54 -24.45
CA THR A 448 13.65 -2.23 -23.45
C THR A 448 13.45 -0.71 -23.44
N ARG A 449 12.25 -0.20 -23.71
CA ARG A 449 12.00 1.24 -23.66
C ARG A 449 11.86 1.67 -22.19
N SER A 450 12.97 1.66 -21.44
CA SER A 450 13.11 2.28 -20.11
C SER A 450 13.47 3.77 -20.20
N ASP A 451 13.68 4.29 -21.42
CA ASP A 451 14.39 5.55 -21.60
C ASP A 451 13.45 6.68 -22.05
N GLU A 452 13.12 7.56 -21.10
CA GLU A 452 12.51 8.90 -21.28
C GLU A 452 13.19 9.76 -22.38
N GLY A 453 14.37 9.35 -22.86
CA GLY A 453 15.25 10.10 -23.77
C GLY A 453 14.99 9.94 -25.27
N ARG A 454 14.11 9.04 -25.74
CA ARG A 454 13.80 8.88 -27.18
C ARG A 454 12.32 9.10 -27.51
N ARG A 455 11.85 10.32 -27.19
CA ARG A 455 10.51 10.88 -27.53
C ARG A 455 10.25 11.10 -29.04
N ALA A 456 10.91 10.40 -29.96
CA ALA A 456 10.92 10.76 -31.38
C ALA A 456 10.02 9.90 -32.30
N ASP A 457 9.63 8.69 -31.90
CA ASP A 457 8.74 7.82 -32.70
C ASP A 457 7.58 7.27 -31.83
N TYR A 458 6.52 8.07 -31.68
CA TYR A 458 5.25 7.69 -31.07
C TYR A 458 4.43 6.72 -31.96
N GLY A 459 5.04 5.62 -32.40
CA GLY A 459 4.40 4.64 -33.30
C GLY A 459 3.53 3.62 -32.55
N ASP A 460 4.07 3.06 -31.47
CA ASP A 460 3.48 1.91 -30.78
C ASP A 460 2.91 2.35 -29.43
N GLY A 461 1.73 1.86 -29.09
CA GLY A 461 1.01 2.13 -27.85
C GLY A 461 0.26 3.47 -27.81
N PHE A 462 0.62 4.43 -28.67
CA PHE A 462 0.05 5.78 -28.66
C PHE A 462 -0.95 6.03 -29.78
N VAL A 463 -1.98 6.84 -29.49
CA VAL A 463 -2.89 7.38 -30.49
C VAL A 463 -2.12 8.20 -31.52
N LYS A 464 -2.39 7.94 -32.81
CA LYS A 464 -1.80 8.66 -33.94
C LYS A 464 -2.89 9.06 -34.92
N ASP A 465 -2.91 10.34 -35.31
CA ASP A 465 -3.87 10.88 -36.29
C ASP A 465 -5.35 10.55 -35.99
N GLY A 466 -5.71 10.46 -34.70
CA GLY A 466 -7.07 10.16 -34.25
C GLY A 466 -7.47 8.68 -34.30
N VAL A 467 -6.55 7.78 -34.64
CA VAL A 467 -6.73 6.32 -34.61
C VAL A 467 -5.80 5.67 -33.57
N ALA A 468 -6.13 4.44 -33.17
CA ALA A 468 -5.26 3.67 -32.28
C ALA A 468 -3.90 3.41 -32.94
N GLY A 469 -2.83 3.49 -32.15
CA GLY A 469 -1.49 3.04 -32.52
C GLY A 469 -1.37 1.52 -32.54
N ILE A 470 -0.17 1.02 -32.80
CA ILE A 470 0.12 -0.42 -32.76
C ILE A 470 0.14 -0.89 -31.30
N PRO A 471 -0.62 -1.91 -30.90
CA PRO A 471 -0.54 -2.51 -29.56
C PRO A 471 0.88 -2.85 -29.10
N ALA A 472 1.19 -2.57 -27.84
CA ALA A 472 2.44 -3.03 -27.23
C ALA A 472 2.45 -4.57 -27.12
N THR A 473 3.54 -5.22 -27.56
CA THR A 473 3.62 -6.69 -27.67
C THR A 473 4.39 -7.37 -26.53
N ASP A 474 5.04 -6.63 -25.64
CA ASP A 474 5.76 -7.16 -24.48
C ASP A 474 5.61 -6.26 -23.23
N PRO A 475 4.38 -6.14 -22.68
CA PRO A 475 4.10 -5.32 -21.51
C PRO A 475 4.73 -5.92 -20.23
N VAL A 476 5.47 -5.09 -19.48
CA VAL A 476 6.11 -5.44 -18.20
C VAL A 476 5.74 -4.40 -17.14
N LEU A 477 5.10 -4.85 -16.07
CA LEU A 477 4.80 -4.04 -14.90
C LEU A 477 5.79 -4.43 -13.80
N THR A 478 6.72 -3.53 -13.50
CA THR A 478 7.59 -3.62 -12.33
C THR A 478 6.80 -3.18 -11.11
N TYR A 479 6.71 -4.01 -10.07
CA TYR A 479 5.83 -3.79 -8.93
C TYR A 479 6.54 -3.95 -7.60
N GLN A 480 6.37 -2.96 -6.73
CA GLN A 480 6.85 -3.01 -5.35
C GLN A 480 5.66 -3.02 -4.39
N PRO A 481 5.26 -4.20 -3.87
CA PRO A 481 4.16 -4.38 -2.93
C PRO A 481 4.11 -3.46 -1.73
N ASN A 482 5.24 -3.30 -1.05
CA ASN A 482 5.34 -2.51 0.17
C ASN A 482 5.52 -1.00 -0.08
N PHE A 483 5.37 -0.56 -1.33
CA PHE A 483 5.47 0.85 -1.66
C PHE A 483 4.18 1.59 -1.26
N ILE A 484 4.25 2.31 -0.14
CA ILE A 484 3.22 3.24 0.30
C ILE A 484 3.60 4.65 -0.15
N VAL A 485 2.72 5.31 -0.90
CA VAL A 485 2.94 6.70 -1.35
C VAL A 485 2.95 7.65 -0.14
N PRO A 486 4.08 8.30 0.18
CA PRO A 486 4.15 9.19 1.34
C PRO A 486 3.17 10.36 1.22
N GLY A 487 2.38 10.61 2.28
CA GLY A 487 1.50 11.78 2.38
C GLY A 487 0.13 11.65 1.69
N ASP A 488 -0.08 10.66 0.84
CA ASP A 488 -1.37 10.42 0.16
C ASP A 488 -2.15 9.23 0.74
N GLN A 489 -1.52 8.42 1.61
CA GLN A 489 -2.15 7.27 2.29
C GLN A 489 -2.85 6.28 1.33
N ARG A 490 -2.36 6.18 0.10
CA ARG A 490 -2.95 5.30 -0.92
C ARG A 490 -2.46 3.86 -0.69
N PRO A 491 -3.37 2.87 -0.60
CA PRO A 491 -2.97 1.49 -0.46
C PRO A 491 -2.26 0.98 -1.73
N PRO A 492 -1.36 -0.01 -1.61
CA PRO A 492 -0.61 -0.56 -2.76
C PRO A 492 -1.46 -0.99 -3.95
N ILE A 493 -2.70 -1.42 -3.69
CA ILE A 493 -3.67 -1.81 -4.72
C ILE A 493 -4.03 -0.68 -5.70
N VAL A 494 -4.03 0.58 -5.23
CA VAL A 494 -4.28 1.76 -6.08
C VAL A 494 -3.11 2.00 -7.03
N VAL A 495 -1.89 1.72 -6.58
CA VAL A 495 -0.68 1.79 -7.42
C VAL A 495 -0.74 0.71 -8.49
N LEU A 496 -1.10 -0.53 -8.13
CA LEU A 496 -1.28 -1.60 -9.11
C LEU A 496 -2.34 -1.24 -10.17
N GLN A 497 -3.50 -0.74 -9.73
CA GLN A 497 -4.57 -0.29 -10.62
C GLN A 497 -4.11 0.79 -11.61
N HIS A 498 -3.29 1.75 -11.15
CA HIS A 498 -2.73 2.80 -12.02
C HIS A 498 -1.84 2.20 -13.11
N GLU A 499 -0.95 1.28 -12.74
CA GLU A 499 -0.07 0.63 -13.71
C GLU A 499 -0.82 -0.33 -14.65
N LEU A 500 -1.90 -0.97 -14.20
CA LEU A 500 -2.79 -1.75 -15.07
C LEU A 500 -3.56 -0.85 -16.06
N ALA A 501 -3.88 0.39 -15.70
CA ALA A 501 -4.46 1.34 -16.64
C ALA A 501 -3.47 1.71 -17.76
N HIS A 502 -2.18 1.83 -17.44
CA HIS A 502 -1.14 1.94 -18.47
C HIS A 502 -1.11 0.71 -19.37
N ALA A 503 -1.10 -0.48 -18.79
CA ALA A 503 -1.10 -1.72 -19.57
C ALA A 503 -2.25 -1.81 -20.57
N ILE A 504 -3.46 -1.38 -20.18
CA ILE A 504 -4.60 -1.27 -21.09
C ILE A 504 -4.29 -0.24 -22.19
N ASN A 505 -3.90 0.98 -21.83
CA ASN A 505 -3.67 2.06 -22.79
C ASN A 505 -2.65 1.69 -23.86
N PHE A 506 -1.51 1.14 -23.45
CA PHE A 506 -0.44 0.73 -24.36
C PHE A 506 -0.80 -0.55 -25.12
N GLY A 507 -1.45 -1.51 -24.48
CA GLY A 507 -1.93 -2.75 -25.11
C GLY A 507 -3.02 -2.53 -26.15
N GLU A 508 -3.73 -1.40 -26.12
CA GLU A 508 -4.74 -1.03 -27.12
C GLU A 508 -4.24 -0.02 -28.16
N GLY A 509 -3.04 0.52 -28.00
CA GLY A 509 -2.58 1.63 -28.83
C GLY A 509 -3.30 2.94 -28.54
N SER A 510 -3.90 3.10 -27.35
CA SER A 510 -4.73 4.24 -26.97
C SER A 510 -4.07 5.20 -25.98
N ALA A 511 -2.77 5.09 -25.71
CA ALA A 511 -2.07 6.04 -24.85
C ALA A 511 -2.04 7.44 -25.49
N LEU A 512 -2.23 8.49 -24.68
CA LEU A 512 -2.25 9.87 -25.14
C LEU A 512 -0.86 10.51 -25.09
N THR A 513 -0.46 11.16 -26.19
CA THR A 513 0.83 11.85 -26.29
C THR A 513 0.77 13.27 -25.71
N GLY A 514 1.93 13.89 -25.51
CA GLY A 514 2.05 15.29 -25.10
C GLY A 514 1.82 15.53 -23.61
N THR A 515 1.67 16.80 -23.24
CA THR A 515 1.55 17.23 -21.84
C THR A 515 0.39 18.21 -21.63
N THR A 516 -0.14 18.23 -20.41
CA THR A 516 -1.17 19.17 -19.97
C THR A 516 -0.60 20.07 -18.88
N PHE A 517 -0.84 21.36 -19.00
CA PHE A 517 -0.52 22.33 -17.95
C PHE A 517 -1.35 22.01 -16.68
N SER A 518 -0.68 21.77 -15.56
CA SER A 518 -1.33 21.38 -14.29
C SER A 518 -1.24 22.44 -13.19
N GLY A 519 -0.50 23.53 -13.43
CA GLY A 519 -0.43 24.67 -12.52
C GLY A 519 0.94 25.32 -12.51
N THR A 520 1.26 26.01 -11.41
CA THR A 520 2.56 26.64 -11.22
C THR A 520 3.18 26.23 -9.88
N LYS A 521 4.51 26.07 -9.87
CA LYS A 521 5.29 25.74 -8.67
C LYS A 521 6.22 26.90 -8.33
N MET A 522 6.25 27.26 -7.04
CA MET A 522 7.21 28.22 -6.52
C MET A 522 8.63 27.68 -6.60
N VAL A 523 9.53 28.42 -7.25
CA VAL A 523 10.94 28.04 -7.44
C VAL A 523 11.92 28.99 -6.74
N GLY A 524 11.41 29.91 -5.94
CA GLY A 524 12.20 30.83 -5.11
C GLY A 524 11.75 32.27 -5.24
N TYR A 525 12.62 33.21 -4.90
CA TYR A 525 12.37 34.64 -5.02
C TYR A 525 13.32 35.27 -6.05
N ASP A 526 12.91 36.36 -6.69
CA ASP A 526 13.79 37.17 -7.54
C ASP A 526 14.69 38.09 -6.69
N SER A 527 15.58 38.85 -7.34
CA SER A 527 16.49 39.78 -6.67
C SER A 527 15.79 40.91 -5.91
N ASN A 528 14.49 41.12 -6.14
CA ASN A 528 13.68 42.12 -5.47
C ASN A 528 12.77 41.49 -4.39
N GLY A 529 12.99 40.21 -4.04
CA GLY A 529 12.22 39.48 -3.04
C GLY A 529 10.82 39.08 -3.50
N ARG A 530 10.51 39.10 -4.82
CA ARG A 530 9.21 38.66 -5.34
C ARG A 530 9.21 37.17 -5.64
N PRO A 531 8.12 36.45 -5.31
CA PRO A 531 8.03 35.02 -5.58
C PRO A 531 8.09 34.72 -7.08
N ARG A 532 8.93 33.75 -7.47
CA ARG A 532 9.04 33.22 -8.84
C ARG A 532 8.34 31.87 -8.94
N PHE A 533 7.52 31.75 -9.96
CA PHE A 533 6.77 30.55 -10.28
C PHE A 533 7.19 29.99 -11.63
N MET A 534 7.29 28.68 -11.74
CA MET A 534 7.46 27.98 -13.01
C MET A 534 6.19 27.19 -13.36
N PRO A 535 5.81 27.13 -14.64
CA PRO A 535 4.71 26.29 -15.06
C PRO A 535 5.05 24.81 -14.85
N VAL A 536 4.07 24.04 -14.40
CA VAL A 536 4.15 22.59 -14.25
C VAL A 536 3.29 21.96 -15.35
N TYR A 537 3.88 20.98 -16.03
CA TYR A 537 3.22 20.19 -17.05
C TYR A 537 3.31 18.73 -16.63
N GLU A 538 2.21 18.02 -16.83
CA GLU A 538 2.07 16.59 -16.55
C GLU A 538 1.87 15.86 -17.86
N ASP A 539 2.50 14.70 -18.01
CA ASP A 539 2.35 13.87 -19.20
C ASP A 539 0.89 13.38 -19.34
N ASN A 540 0.38 13.39 -20.57
CA ASN A 540 -1.02 13.09 -20.82
C ASN A 540 -1.38 11.62 -20.55
N PHE A 541 -0.47 10.68 -20.80
CA PHE A 541 -0.70 9.27 -20.51
C PHE A 541 -0.84 9.00 -19.00
N GLU A 542 -0.11 9.72 -18.15
CA GLU A 542 -0.26 9.66 -16.69
C GLU A 542 -1.59 10.25 -16.23
N ARG A 543 -1.93 11.43 -16.73
CA ARG A 543 -3.23 12.05 -16.44
C ARG A 543 -4.39 11.18 -16.94
N GLN A 544 -4.25 10.54 -18.09
CA GLN A 544 -5.21 9.60 -18.65
C GLN A 544 -5.44 8.39 -17.73
N ALA A 545 -4.36 7.77 -17.22
CA ALA A 545 -4.44 6.66 -16.27
C ALA A 545 -5.13 7.06 -14.95
N VAL A 546 -4.87 8.28 -14.46
CA VAL A 546 -5.59 8.82 -13.29
C VAL A 546 -7.05 9.15 -13.60
N GLY A 547 -7.39 9.39 -14.87
CA GLY A 547 -8.72 9.82 -15.34
C GLY A 547 -8.87 11.34 -15.52
N LEU A 548 -7.80 12.11 -15.30
CA LEU A 548 -7.81 13.57 -15.36
C LEU A 548 -7.94 14.10 -16.80
N PHE A 549 -8.54 15.28 -16.93
CA PHE A 549 -8.57 16.02 -18.20
C PHE A 549 -7.17 16.15 -18.80
N THR A 550 -7.05 15.91 -20.11
CA THR A 550 -5.85 16.23 -20.89
C THR A 550 -6.13 17.24 -21.99
N SER A 551 -5.09 17.99 -22.38
CA SER A 551 -5.08 18.92 -23.51
C SER A 551 -5.03 18.23 -24.88
N HIS A 552 -4.93 16.90 -24.91
CA HIS A 552 -4.91 16.11 -26.15
C HIS A 552 -6.25 16.21 -26.89
N ALA A 553 -6.23 16.03 -28.21
CA ALA A 553 -7.47 15.91 -28.98
C ALA A 553 -8.32 14.73 -28.45
N PRO A 554 -9.65 14.86 -28.33
CA PRO A 554 -10.50 13.78 -27.83
C PRO A 554 -10.35 12.50 -28.67
N TYR A 555 -10.22 11.37 -27.97
CA TYR A 555 -10.09 10.03 -28.55
C TYR A 555 -11.27 9.15 -28.13
N LYS A 556 -11.66 8.21 -28.99
CA LYS A 556 -12.82 7.33 -28.78
C LYS A 556 -12.39 6.00 -28.13
N PHE A 557 -12.24 6.02 -26.80
CA PHE A 557 -11.84 4.86 -25.99
C PHE A 557 -12.87 3.72 -25.96
N ASP A 558 -14.16 4.03 -26.13
CA ASP A 558 -15.23 3.04 -26.27
C ASP A 558 -16.04 3.39 -27.53
N PRO A 559 -16.25 2.45 -28.47
CA PRO A 559 -17.03 2.68 -29.68
C PRO A 559 -18.48 3.14 -29.40
N ASN A 560 -19.01 2.86 -28.22
CA ASN A 560 -20.38 3.20 -27.81
C ASN A 560 -20.47 4.51 -27.02
N LEU A 561 -19.35 5.13 -26.64
CA LEU A 561 -19.33 6.37 -25.89
C LEU A 561 -18.78 7.54 -26.74
N PRO A 562 -19.10 8.79 -26.37
CA PRO A 562 -18.44 9.96 -26.96
C PRO A 562 -16.93 9.93 -26.75
N ALA A 563 -16.18 10.56 -27.66
CA ALA A 563 -14.75 10.76 -27.49
C ALA A 563 -14.45 11.59 -26.21
N SER A 564 -13.34 11.26 -25.55
CA SER A 564 -12.90 11.84 -24.27
C SER A 564 -11.41 12.17 -24.33
N THR A 565 -10.92 12.95 -23.36
CA THR A 565 -9.48 13.24 -23.19
C THR A 565 -8.83 12.42 -22.07
N SER A 566 -9.55 11.43 -21.52
CA SER A 566 -9.07 10.46 -20.55
C SER A 566 -9.86 9.14 -20.64
N ASN A 567 -9.37 8.09 -19.97
CA ASN A 567 -9.97 6.76 -19.96
C ASN A 567 -11.42 6.76 -19.45
N VAL A 568 -12.19 5.76 -19.90
CA VAL A 568 -13.55 5.51 -19.39
C VAL A 568 -13.53 4.91 -17.98
N TRP A 569 -14.62 5.10 -17.25
CA TRP A 569 -14.68 5.04 -15.77
C TRP A 569 -14.37 3.71 -15.05
N PRO A 570 -14.18 2.51 -15.64
CA PRO A 570 -13.51 1.47 -14.85
C PRO A 570 -11.98 1.46 -15.01
N PHE A 571 -11.43 2.11 -16.03
CA PHE A 571 -10.01 1.97 -16.41
C PHE A 571 -9.17 3.16 -15.95
N THR A 572 -9.48 3.70 -14.77
CA THR A 572 -8.73 4.79 -14.15
C THR A 572 -8.39 4.50 -12.68
N GLU A 573 -7.36 5.17 -12.16
CA GLU A 573 -7.05 5.18 -10.72
C GLU A 573 -8.22 5.78 -9.92
N ASN A 574 -8.79 6.89 -10.40
CA ASN A 574 -9.90 7.57 -9.72
C ASN A 574 -11.17 6.71 -9.62
N ALA A 575 -11.36 5.75 -10.53
CA ALA A 575 -12.44 4.77 -10.44
C ALA A 575 -12.34 3.95 -9.15
N LEU A 576 -11.15 3.39 -8.91
CA LEU A 576 -10.89 2.58 -7.74
C LEU A 576 -10.89 3.44 -6.47
N LEU A 577 -10.29 4.65 -6.50
CA LEU A 577 -10.34 5.57 -5.35
C LEU A 577 -11.79 5.89 -4.94
N TYR A 578 -12.67 6.13 -5.92
CA TYR A 578 -14.09 6.36 -5.64
C TYR A 578 -14.76 5.15 -5.00
N GLU A 579 -14.49 3.95 -5.51
CA GLU A 579 -15.03 2.70 -4.97
C GLU A 579 -14.57 2.47 -3.52
N LEU A 580 -13.27 2.70 -3.26
CA LEU A 580 -12.64 2.64 -1.95
C LEU A 580 -13.11 3.72 -0.96
N GLY A 581 -13.86 4.73 -1.41
CA GLY A 581 -14.26 5.86 -0.56
C GLY A 581 -13.13 6.82 -0.24
N LEU A 582 -12.05 6.79 -1.03
CA LEU A 582 -10.89 7.65 -0.87
C LEU A 582 -11.02 8.95 -1.68
N PRO A 583 -10.31 10.02 -1.29
CA PRO A 583 -10.26 11.25 -2.06
C PRO A 583 -9.75 11.03 -3.48
N LEU A 584 -10.43 11.62 -4.46
CA LEU A 584 -10.03 11.56 -5.86
C LEU A 584 -8.83 12.46 -6.13
N ARG A 585 -7.89 12.00 -6.94
CA ARG A 585 -6.78 12.82 -7.44
C ARG A 585 -7.31 13.91 -8.36
N GLN A 586 -6.78 15.11 -8.17
CA GLN A 586 -7.06 16.30 -8.98
C GLN A 586 -5.89 16.69 -9.90
N ARG A 587 -4.71 16.13 -9.62
CA ARG A 587 -3.47 16.30 -10.37
C ARG A 587 -2.65 15.02 -10.28
N TYR A 588 -1.72 14.84 -11.22
CA TYR A 588 -0.79 13.73 -11.16
C TYR A 588 0.40 14.05 -10.23
N THR A 589 0.95 15.26 -10.28
CA THR A 589 2.13 15.60 -9.47
C THR A 589 1.84 16.07 -8.06
#